data_AF-S7VB24-F1
#
_entry.id   AF-S7VB24-F1
#
_cell.length_a   1.000
_cell.length_b   1.000
_cell.length_c   1.000
_cell.angle_alpha   90.00
_cell.angle_beta   90.00
_cell.angle_gamma   90.00
#
_symmetry.space_group_name_H-M   'P 1'
#
loop_
_entity.id
_entity.type
_entity.pdbx_description
1 polymer ?
#
loop_
_entity_poly.entity_id
_entity_poly.type
_entity_poly.pdbx_seq_one_letter_code
_entity_poly.pdbx_strand_id
1 'polypeptide(L)' 'MREDGSWIRVYPMPLSFLKGLKSTGKVKSRKYTWIELNLDKRLDDFRPESHSLTDYGFKDLKVGESLDTKLNWAKRKAFV' A
#
# COMPACT_ATOMS: atom_id res chain seq x y z
N MET A 1 6.43 -0.77 1.45
CA MET A 1 7.88 -0.53 1.54
C MET A 1 8.11 0.90 1.12
N ARG A 2 8.99 1.62 1.80
CA ARG A 2 9.49 2.91 1.34
C ARG A 2 10.61 2.68 0.30
N GLU A 3 11.03 3.74 -0.38
CA GLU A 3 12.11 3.68 -1.37
C GLU A 3 13.45 3.25 -0.74
N ASP A 4 13.65 3.54 0.55
CA ASP A 4 14.82 3.12 1.34
C ASP A 4 14.80 1.66 1.79
N GLY A 5 13.77 0.87 1.41
CA GLY A 5 13.62 -0.52 1.81
C GLY A 5 12.98 -0.73 3.18
N SER A 6 12.71 0.33 3.94
CA SER A 6 12.03 0.24 5.23
C SER A 6 10.55 -0.14 5.06
N TRP A 7 10.01 -0.83 6.07
CA TRP A 7 8.62 -1.26 6.10
C TRP A 7 7.76 -0.23 6.83
N ILE A 8 6.53 -0.05 6.37
CA ILE A 8 5.48 0.69 7.07
C ILE A 8 4.30 -0.26 7.24
N ARG A 9 3.69 -0.22 8.43
CA ARG A 9 2.40 -0.84 8.68
C ARG A 9 1.35 0.24 8.84
N VAL A 10 0.35 0.23 7.96
CA VAL A 10 -0.81 1.14 8.06
C VAL A 10 -1.98 0.38 8.67
N TYR A 11 -2.48 0.85 9.81
CA TYR A 11 -3.64 0.25 10.47
C TYR A 11 -4.37 1.29 11.34
N PRO A 12 -5.72 1.33 11.33
CA PRO A 12 -6.63 0.45 10.57
C PRO A 12 -6.81 0.86 9.11
N MET A 13 -7.00 -0.12 8.22
CA MET A 13 -7.33 0.13 6.82
C MET A 13 -8.82 -0.14 6.56
N PRO A 14 -9.60 0.86 6.09
CA PRO A 14 -10.99 0.67 5.70
C PRO A 14 -11.22 -0.48 4.73
N LEU A 15 -12.26 -1.27 4.99
CA LEU A 15 -12.68 -2.33 4.07
C LEU A 15 -13.08 -1.78 2.69
N SER A 16 -13.61 -0.55 2.65
CA SER A 16 -13.94 0.16 1.40
C SER A 16 -12.73 0.35 0.49
N PHE A 17 -11.53 0.57 1.03
CA PHE A 17 -10.29 0.63 0.25
C PHE A 17 -10.00 -0.69 -0.46
N LEU A 18 -10.10 -1.79 0.28
CA LEU A 18 -9.95 -3.14 -0.26
C LEU A 18 -11.02 -3.46 -1.31
N LYS A 19 -12.19 -2.81 -1.23
CA LYS A 19 -13.30 -2.94 -2.20
C LYS A 19 -13.17 -2.00 -3.41
N GLY A 20 -12.65 -0.78 -3.26
CA GLY A 20 -12.42 0.17 -4.34
C GLY A 20 -11.44 -0.36 -5.39
N LEU A 21 -10.44 -1.12 -4.94
CA LEU A 21 -9.55 -1.93 -5.80
C LEU A 21 -10.25 -3.09 -6.53
N LYS A 22 -11.50 -3.43 -6.17
CA LYS A 22 -12.32 -4.53 -6.75
C LYS A 22 -13.40 -4.03 -7.74
N SER A 23 -13.26 -2.83 -8.31
CA SER A 23 -14.29 -2.14 -9.12
C SER A 23 -14.82 -2.92 -10.34
N THR A 24 -14.18 -3.98 -10.84
CA THR A 24 -14.59 -4.67 -12.07
C THR A 24 -15.16 -6.09 -11.87
N GLY A 25 -15.69 -6.44 -10.70
CA GLY A 25 -16.31 -7.77 -10.44
C GLY A 25 -15.34 -8.96 -10.42
N LYS A 26 -14.09 -8.74 -10.83
CA LYS A 26 -12.93 -9.59 -10.58
C LYS A 26 -12.02 -8.81 -9.63
N VAL A 27 -11.58 -9.45 -8.55
CA VAL A 27 -10.67 -8.87 -7.56
C VAL A 27 -9.35 -8.52 -8.26
N LYS A 28 -9.22 -7.30 -8.79
CA LYS A 28 -7.93 -6.76 -9.27
C LYS A 28 -7.14 -6.33 -8.04
N SER A 29 -6.79 -7.30 -7.20
CA SER A 29 -5.80 -7.12 -6.15
C SER A 29 -4.51 -6.67 -6.82
N ARG A 30 -4.25 -5.37 -6.77
CA ARG A 30 -3.00 -4.77 -7.24
C ARG A 30 -1.94 -4.99 -6.17
N LYS A 31 -1.46 -6.23 -6.07
CA LYS A 31 -0.26 -6.53 -5.29
C LYS A 31 0.94 -5.88 -5.98
N TYR A 32 1.93 -5.48 -5.19
CA TYR A 32 3.18 -4.91 -5.70
C TYR A 32 2.95 -3.65 -6.55
N THR A 33 2.15 -2.74 -5.99
CA THR A 33 1.84 -1.45 -6.59
C THR A 33 2.31 -0.34 -5.66
N TRP A 34 3.03 0.62 -6.22
CA TRP A 34 3.43 1.81 -5.52
C TRP A 34 2.21 2.68 -5.22
N ILE A 35 2.15 3.20 -4.00
CA ILE A 35 1.15 4.18 -3.59
C ILE A 35 1.83 5.31 -2.82
N GLU A 36 1.32 6.52 -3.01
CA GLU A 36 1.67 7.68 -2.20
C GLU A 36 0.45 8.07 -1.37
N LEU A 37 0.65 8.32 -0.08
CA LEU A 37 -0.41 8.59 0.89
C LEU A 37 0.17 9.29 2.11
N ASN A 38 -0.55 10.25 2.68
CA ASN A 38 -0.16 10.88 3.94
C ASN A 38 -0.55 9.99 5.12
N LEU A 39 0.35 9.89 6.09
CA LEU A 39 0.23 8.99 7.23
C LEU A 39 0.70 9.67 8.52
N ASP A 40 -0.02 9.40 9.61
CA ASP A 40 0.36 9.83 10.95
C ASP A 40 1.02 8.68 11.72
N LYS A 41 2.13 8.97 12.39
CA LYS A 41 2.79 7.97 13.25
C LYS A 41 1.93 7.69 14.47
N ARG A 42 1.72 6.41 14.78
CA ARG A 42 0.99 5.99 15.97
C ARG A 42 1.88 6.07 17.21
N LEU A 43 1.34 6.63 18.29
CA LEU A 43 1.99 6.70 19.60
C LEU A 43 1.54 5.58 20.55
N ASP A 44 0.42 4.95 20.24
CA ASP A 44 -0.24 3.92 21.05
C ASP A 44 0.17 2.49 20.63
N ASP A 45 0.92 2.35 19.54
CA ASP A 45 1.49 1.07 19.10
C ASP A 45 3.02 1.13 19.23
N PHE A 46 3.59 0.14 19.93
CA PHE A 46 5.03 0.09 20.21
C PHE A 46 5.89 -0.14 18.96
N ARG A 47 5.30 -0.61 17.86
CA ARG A 47 6.00 -0.90 16.62
C ARG A 47 6.37 0.40 15.90
N PRO A 48 7.66 0.70 15.67
CA PRO A 48 8.10 1.97 15.10
C PRO A 48 7.59 2.21 13.68
N GLU A 49 7.26 1.15 12.95
CA GLU A 49 6.68 1.18 11.61
C GLU A 49 5.16 1.46 11.58
N SER A 50 4.52 1.60 12.75
CA SER A 50 3.06 1.75 12.87
C SER A 50 2.57 3.14 12.56
N HIS A 51 1.71 3.24 11.56
CA HIS A 51 1.10 4.49 11.12
C HIS A 51 -0.41 4.31 10.90
N SER A 52 -1.14 5.41 10.95
CA SER A 52 -2.55 5.53 10.62
C SER A 52 -2.73 6.46 9.42
N LEU A 53 -3.89 6.34 8.76
CA LEU A 53 -4.29 7.30 7.73
C LEU A 53 -4.59 8.65 8.36
N THR A 54 -4.16 9.73 7.72
CA THR A 54 -4.58 11.10 8.05
C THR A 54 -6.05 11.32 7.63
N ASP A 55 -6.44 10.82 6.46
CA ASP A 55 -7.80 10.86 5.93
C ASP A 55 -8.27 9.48 5.44
N TYR A 56 -9.33 8.96 6.04
CA TYR A 56 -9.96 7.69 5.66
C TYR A 56 -10.80 7.76 4.38
N GLY A 57 -11.00 8.97 3.84
CA GLY A 57 -11.58 9.21 2.53
C GLY A 57 -10.62 8.98 1.35
N PHE A 58 -9.32 8.78 1.62
CA PHE A 58 -8.27 8.55 0.61
C PHE A 58 -8.17 9.63 -0.48
N LYS A 59 -8.50 10.88 -0.15
CA LYS A 59 -8.48 11.99 -1.12
C LYS A 59 -7.08 12.26 -1.69
N ASP A 60 -6.06 11.94 -0.92
CA ASP A 60 -4.65 12.14 -1.22
C ASP A 60 -3.95 10.89 -1.77
N LEU A 61 -4.67 9.78 -1.91
CA LEU A 61 -4.13 8.53 -2.46
C LEU A 61 -3.74 8.71 -3.92
N LYS A 62 -2.47 8.48 -4.24
CA LYS A 62 -2.00 8.32 -5.62
C LYS A 62 -1.52 6.90 -5.84
N VAL A 63 -1.89 6.33 -6.99
CA VAL A 63 -1.50 4.98 -7.39
C VAL A 63 -0.46 5.08 -8.49
N GLY A 64 0.75 4.59 -8.21
CA GLY A 64 1.87 4.58 -9.14
C GLY A 64 1.98 3.29 -9.96
N GLU A 65 3.21 2.94 -10.34
CA GLU A 65 3.50 1.73 -11.13
C GLU A 65 3.09 0.47 -10.36
N SER A 66 2.54 -0.49 -11.11
CA SER A 66 2.28 -1.85 -10.63
C SER A 66 3.27 -2.81 -11.29
N LEU A 67 3.96 -3.61 -10.48
CA LEU A 67 4.85 -4.63 -10.98
C LEU A 67 4.04 -5.82 -11.51
N ASP A 68 4.29 -6.19 -12.76
CA ASP A 68 3.67 -7.37 -13.35
C ASP A 68 4.33 -8.67 -12.88
N THR A 69 3.72 -9.78 -13.26
CA THR A 69 4.18 -11.13 -12.90
C THR A 69 5.06 -11.75 -13.99
N LYS A 70 5.49 -10.99 -15.01
CA LYS A 70 6.22 -11.52 -16.17
C LYS A 70 7.62 -11.96 -15.78
N LEU A 71 8.19 -12.85 -16.60
CA LEU A 71 9.55 -13.39 -16.44
C LEU A 71 9.81 -13.90 -15.02
N ASN A 72 8.85 -14.65 -14.45
CA ASN A 72 8.94 -15.18 -13.08
C ASN A 72 9.23 -14.10 -12.03
N TRP A 73 8.52 -12.97 -12.12
CA TRP A 73 8.64 -11.83 -11.20
C TRP A 73 10.02 -11.15 -11.22
N ALA A 74 10.69 -11.10 -12.39
CA ALA A 74 12.03 -10.53 -12.53
C ALA A 74 12.13 -9.11 -11.96
N LYS A 75 11.19 -8.21 -12.33
CA LYS A 75 11.17 -6.82 -11.84
C LYS A 75 11.06 -6.72 -10.32
N ARG A 76 10.22 -7.54 -9.68
CA ARG A 76 10.08 -7.57 -8.22
C ARG A 76 11.38 -8.01 -7.54
N LYS A 77 12.04 -9.01 -8.09
CA LYS A 77 13.29 -9.57 -7.53
C LYS A 77 14.44 -8.57 -7.53
N ALA A 78 14.38 -7.50 -8.32
CA ALA A 78 15.38 -6.43 -8.29
C ALA A 78 15.29 -5.52 -7.05
N PHE A 79 14.19 -5.59 -6.29
CA PHE A 79 13.97 -4.80 -5.07
C PHE A 79 14.24 -5.59 -3.78
N VAL A 80 14.80 -6.81 -3.87
CA VAL A 80 15.07 -7.73 -2.74
C VAL A 80 16.55 -8.07 -2.68
#